data_AF-A0A7S1UFR1-F1
#
_entry.id   AF-A0A7S1UFR1-F1
#
_cell.length_a   1.000
_cell.length_b   1.000
_cell.length_c   1.000
_cell.angle_alpha   90.00
_cell.angle_beta   90.00
_cell.angle_gamma   90.00
#
_symmetry.space_group_name_H-M   'P 1'
#
loop_
_entity.id
_entity.type
_entity.pdbx_description
1 polymer ?
#
loop_
_entity_poly.entity_id
_entity_poly.type
_entity_poly.pdbx_seq_one_letter_code
_entity_poly.pdbx_strand_id
1 'polypeptide(L)'
;KHKPKPKPKPKPKPKPKPEPMPDPDPQVWVKPNMEMSFLYGNNVVKSGLAKITEDIPQYAGVVVYNLADVPLGFGLAAQPTEFTKDMDPTGNVVLHQGDIGEYLRVEEEMS
;
A
#
# COMPACT_ATOMS: atom_id res chain seq x y z
N LYS A 1 -71.64 -14.37 2.12
CA LYS A 1 -70.54 -13.79 2.93
C LYS A 1 -69.31 -13.64 2.03
N HIS A 2 -68.97 -12.42 1.61
CA HIS A 2 -67.83 -12.17 0.73
C HIS A 2 -66.55 -12.35 1.56
N LYS A 3 -65.68 -13.31 1.20
CA LYS A 3 -64.40 -13.48 1.91
C LYS A 3 -63.47 -12.31 1.54
N PRO A 4 -62.82 -11.65 2.51
CA PRO A 4 -61.84 -10.60 2.20
C PRO A 4 -60.72 -11.19 1.36
N LYS A 5 -60.37 -10.52 0.25
CA LYS A 5 -59.20 -10.90 -0.54
C LYS A 5 -57.94 -10.71 0.31
N PRO A 6 -56.97 -11.64 0.26
CA PRO A 6 -55.71 -11.50 0.98
C PRO A 6 -55.02 -10.20 0.56
N LYS A 7 -54.58 -9.39 1.54
CA LYS A 7 -53.76 -8.21 1.25
C LYS A 7 -52.42 -8.68 0.66
N PRO A 8 -51.87 -7.99 -0.36
CA PRO A 8 -50.56 -8.31 -0.91
C PRO A 8 -49.50 -8.27 0.19
N LYS A 9 -48.66 -9.31 0.28
CA LYS A 9 -47.51 -9.29 1.19
C LYS A 9 -46.55 -8.17 0.74
N PRO A 10 -45.96 -7.41 1.68
CA PRO A 10 -44.93 -6.42 1.34
C PRO A 10 -43.79 -7.09 0.58
N LYS A 11 -43.37 -6.48 -0.53
CA LYS A 11 -42.16 -6.95 -1.23
C LYS A 11 -40.95 -6.79 -0.30
N PRO A 12 -39.99 -7.73 -0.29
CA PRO A 12 -38.76 -7.58 0.47
C PRO A 12 -38.05 -6.28 0.06
N LYS A 13 -37.62 -5.48 1.04
CA LYS A 13 -36.73 -4.35 0.75
C LYS A 13 -35.43 -4.89 0.15
N PRO A 14 -34.82 -4.20 -0.84
CA PRO A 14 -33.51 -4.56 -1.34
C PRO A 14 -32.51 -4.61 -0.17
N LYS A 15 -31.67 -5.65 -0.13
CA LYS A 15 -30.53 -5.66 0.80
C LYS A 15 -29.62 -4.48 0.45
N PRO A 16 -29.05 -3.77 1.43
CA PRO A 16 -28.00 -2.79 1.16
C PRO A 16 -26.90 -3.44 0.34
N LYS A 17 -26.43 -2.76 -0.71
CA LYS A 17 -25.21 -3.18 -1.41
C LYS A 17 -24.06 -3.08 -0.39
N PRO A 18 -23.13 -4.04 -0.33
CA PRO A 18 -21.95 -3.89 0.51
C PRO A 18 -21.28 -2.55 0.21
N GLU A 19 -20.99 -1.77 1.24
CA GLU A 19 -20.12 -0.61 1.09
C GLU A 19 -18.77 -1.09 0.55
N PRO A 20 -18.10 -0.33 -0.33
CA PRO A 20 -16.73 -0.65 -0.70
C PRO A 20 -15.91 -0.79 0.57
N MET A 21 -15.12 -1.86 0.69
CA MET A 21 -14.09 -1.90 1.73
C MET A 21 -13.21 -0.65 1.52
N PRO A 22 -12.78 0.04 2.61
CA PRO A 22 -11.77 1.07 2.47
C PRO A 22 -10.57 0.45 1.74
N ASP A 23 -10.00 1.20 0.79
CA ASP A 23 -8.80 0.75 0.09
C ASP A 23 -7.73 0.40 1.14
N PRO A 24 -6.93 -0.66 0.91
CA PRO A 24 -5.83 -0.97 1.82
C PRO A 24 -4.92 0.24 1.94
N ASP A 25 -4.41 0.51 3.15
CA ASP A 25 -3.44 1.58 3.38
C ASP A 25 -2.34 1.56 2.30
N PRO A 26 -1.83 2.72 1.84
CA PRO A 26 -0.84 2.77 0.76
C PRO A 26 0.37 1.87 1.06
N GLN A 27 0.58 0.87 0.21
CA GLN A 27 1.57 -0.19 0.42
C GLN A 27 2.48 -0.35 -0.78
N VAL A 28 3.74 -0.66 -0.51
CA VAL A 28 4.77 -0.91 -1.51
C VAL A 28 5.51 -2.18 -1.16
N TRP A 29 5.67 -3.09 -2.11
CA TRP A 29 6.52 -4.27 -1.99
C TRP A 29 7.78 -4.10 -2.81
N VAL A 30 8.93 -4.39 -2.22
CA VAL A 30 10.23 -4.30 -2.86
C VAL A 30 10.76 -5.69 -3.22
N LYS A 31 11.55 -5.76 -4.29
CA LYS A 31 12.29 -6.95 -4.69
C LYS A 31 13.45 -7.23 -3.71
N PRO A 32 13.96 -8.47 -3.63
CA PRO A 32 15.02 -8.83 -2.68
C PRO A 32 16.30 -8.00 -2.82
N ASN A 33 16.64 -7.56 -4.04
CA ASN A 33 17.80 -6.70 -4.27
C ASN A 33 17.66 -5.28 -3.67
N MET A 34 16.44 -4.85 -3.42
CA MET A 34 16.12 -3.52 -2.88
C MET A 34 15.83 -3.56 -1.38
N GLU A 35 15.50 -4.73 -0.83
CA GLU A 35 15.26 -4.93 0.60
C GLU A 35 16.44 -4.47 1.45
N MET A 36 17.64 -4.99 1.19
CA MET A 36 18.85 -4.57 1.92
C MET A 36 19.14 -3.08 1.69
N SER A 37 19.01 -2.59 0.46
CA SER A 37 19.24 -1.18 0.15
C SER A 37 18.35 -0.25 0.99
N PHE A 38 17.06 -0.58 1.11
CA PHE A 38 16.10 0.16 1.93
C PHE A 38 16.45 0.08 3.42
N LEU A 39 16.81 -1.12 3.91
CA LEU A 39 17.33 -1.36 5.26
C LEU A 39 18.73 -0.77 5.51
N TYR A 40 19.28 0.03 4.60
CA TYR A 40 20.46 0.86 4.80
C TYR A 40 20.16 2.35 4.60
N GLY A 41 18.88 2.75 4.62
CA GLY A 41 18.47 4.15 4.52
C GLY A 41 18.34 4.68 3.08
N ASN A 42 18.33 3.82 2.06
CA ASN A 42 18.20 4.27 0.68
C ASN A 42 16.74 4.34 0.21
N ASN A 43 16.49 5.23 -0.76
CA ASN A 43 15.22 5.30 -1.49
C ASN A 43 14.97 4.03 -2.33
N VAL A 44 13.70 3.76 -2.61
CA VAL A 44 13.30 2.67 -3.51
C VAL A 44 13.24 3.21 -4.93
N VAL A 45 14.06 2.66 -5.82
CA VAL A 45 13.98 2.95 -7.27
C VAL A 45 13.06 1.98 -8.00
N LYS A 46 12.57 2.37 -9.17
CA LYS A 46 11.59 1.61 -9.96
C LYS A 46 12.02 0.19 -10.27
N SER A 47 13.30 -0.03 -10.58
CA SER A 47 13.86 -1.37 -10.83
C SER A 47 13.72 -2.31 -9.62
N GLY A 48 13.72 -1.77 -8.40
CA GLY A 48 13.53 -2.48 -7.14
C GLY A 48 12.06 -2.65 -6.72
N LEU A 49 11.11 -2.04 -7.43
CA LEU A 49 9.68 -2.16 -7.13
C LEU A 49 9.13 -3.52 -7.59
N ALA A 50 8.39 -4.21 -6.72
CA ALA A 50 7.66 -5.44 -7.06
C ALA A 50 6.15 -5.17 -7.24
N LYS A 51 5.53 -4.48 -6.29
CA LYS A 51 4.10 -4.15 -6.28
C LYS A 51 3.87 -2.81 -5.56
N ILE A 52 2.84 -2.08 -5.95
CA ILE A 52 2.39 -0.86 -5.28
C ILE A 52 0.86 -0.79 -5.31
N THR A 53 0.22 -0.28 -4.26
CA THR A 53 -1.23 0.02 -4.30
C THR A 53 -1.52 1.04 -5.39
N GLU A 54 -2.66 0.95 -6.06
CA GLU A 54 -3.07 1.96 -7.05
C GLU A 54 -3.58 3.24 -6.36
N ASP A 55 -3.76 4.31 -7.14
CA ASP A 55 -4.35 5.59 -6.67
C ASP A 55 -3.65 6.29 -5.49
N ILE A 56 -2.39 5.96 -5.21
CA ILE A 56 -1.58 6.69 -4.23
C ILE A 56 -1.14 8.04 -4.85
N PRO A 57 -1.49 9.19 -4.24
CA PRO A 57 -1.03 10.49 -4.71
C PRO A 57 0.44 10.71 -4.36
N GLN A 58 1.06 11.67 -5.04
CA GLN A 58 2.42 12.07 -4.73
C GLN A 58 2.55 12.51 -3.26
N TYR A 59 3.64 12.10 -2.63
CA TYR A 59 3.99 12.36 -1.23
C TYR A 59 3.01 11.81 -0.19
N ALA A 60 2.10 10.91 -0.60
CA ALA A 60 1.37 10.11 0.37
C ALA A 60 2.34 9.20 1.14
N GLY A 61 2.08 9.05 2.44
CA GLY A 61 2.77 8.07 3.27
C GLY A 61 2.48 6.65 2.79
N VAL A 62 3.51 5.82 2.73
CA VAL A 62 3.44 4.40 2.34
C VAL A 62 4.16 3.54 3.35
N VAL A 63 3.66 2.32 3.54
CA VAL A 63 4.37 1.27 4.27
C VAL A 63 5.10 0.39 3.26
N VAL A 64 6.39 0.15 3.52
CA VAL A 64 7.27 -0.63 2.65
C VAL A 64 7.39 -2.05 3.20
N TYR A 65 7.17 -3.05 2.35
CA TYR A 65 7.21 -4.48 2.65
C TYR A 65 8.23 -5.20 1.76
N ASN A 66 8.77 -6.32 2.24
CA ASN A 66 9.41 -7.31 1.38
C ASN A 66 8.36 -8.26 0.76
N LEU A 67 8.81 -9.17 -0.12
CA LEU A 67 7.93 -10.13 -0.78
C LEU A 67 7.31 -11.20 0.15
N ALA A 68 7.72 -11.27 1.41
CA ALA A 68 7.17 -12.15 2.43
C ALA A 68 6.14 -11.43 3.33
N ASP A 69 5.66 -10.25 2.92
CA ASP A 69 4.72 -9.41 3.67
C ASP A 69 5.27 -8.98 5.05
N VAL A 70 6.59 -8.87 5.20
CA VAL A 70 7.23 -8.31 6.38
C VAL A 70 7.40 -6.80 6.20
N PRO A 71 6.89 -5.96 7.13
CA PRO A 71 7.08 -4.52 7.07
C PRO A 71 8.54 -4.16 7.34
N LEU A 72 9.14 -3.39 6.44
CA LEU A 72 10.52 -2.93 6.50
C LEU A 72 10.63 -1.50 7.05
N GLY A 73 9.60 -0.69 6.85
CA GLY A 73 9.61 0.72 7.29
C GLY A 73 8.58 1.58 6.58
N PHE A 74 8.85 2.90 6.61
CA PHE A 74 7.97 3.93 6.10
C PHE A 74 8.66 4.77 5.03
N GLY A 75 7.87 5.27 4.10
CA GLY A 75 8.32 6.21 3.10
C GLY A 75 7.21 7.10 2.57
N LEU A 76 7.55 7.93 1.59
CA LEU A 76 6.61 8.74 0.83
C LEU A 76 6.63 8.31 -0.63
N ALA A 77 5.47 8.23 -1.27
CA ALA A 77 5.39 8.04 -2.71
C ALA A 77 6.08 9.22 -3.42
N ALA A 78 7.15 8.95 -4.18
CA ALA A 78 7.90 10.01 -4.86
C ALA A 78 7.11 10.64 -6.02
N GLN A 79 6.20 9.86 -6.62
CA GLN A 79 5.32 10.24 -7.73
C GLN A 79 3.95 9.56 -7.54
N PRO A 80 2.87 10.05 -8.18
CA PRO A 80 1.61 9.33 -8.22
C PRO A 80 1.80 7.95 -8.87
N THR A 81 1.05 6.94 -8.42
CA THR A 81 1.18 5.56 -8.90
C THR A 81 0.99 5.41 -10.40
N GLU A 82 0.14 6.25 -11.01
CA GLU A 82 -0.07 6.29 -12.46
C GLU A 82 1.24 6.51 -13.24
N PHE A 83 2.12 7.37 -12.73
CA PHE A 83 3.41 7.69 -13.37
C PHE A 83 4.48 6.63 -13.12
N THR A 84 4.28 5.73 -12.16
CA THR A 84 5.29 4.70 -11.89
C THR A 84 5.40 3.69 -13.04
N LYS A 85 4.38 3.52 -13.89
CA LYS A 85 4.40 2.54 -14.99
C LYS A 85 5.44 2.88 -16.07
N ASP A 86 5.58 4.16 -16.39
CA ASP A 86 6.46 4.66 -17.46
C ASP A 86 7.77 5.27 -16.93
N MET A 87 8.02 5.13 -15.62
CA MET A 87 9.18 5.69 -14.95
C MET A 87 10.48 4.97 -15.36
N ASP A 88 11.57 5.74 -15.45
CA ASP A 88 12.92 5.20 -15.63
C ASP A 88 13.27 4.18 -14.51
N PRO A 89 13.96 3.07 -14.80
CA PRO A 89 14.33 2.06 -13.81
C PRO A 89 15.12 2.58 -12.59
N THR A 90 15.81 3.71 -12.74
CA THR A 90 16.57 4.40 -11.68
C THR A 90 15.77 5.50 -10.98
N GLY A 91 14.58 5.83 -11.49
CA GLY A 91 13.68 6.80 -10.89
C GLY A 91 13.20 6.35 -9.51
N ASN A 92 13.21 7.27 -8.56
CA ASN A 92 12.70 7.01 -7.21
C ASN A 92 11.18 6.84 -7.24
N VAL A 93 10.70 5.74 -6.65
CA VAL A 93 9.28 5.45 -6.44
C VAL A 93 8.88 5.72 -4.99
N VAL A 94 9.77 5.44 -4.03
CA VAL A 94 9.56 5.76 -2.61
C VAL A 94 10.74 6.53 -2.06
N LEU A 95 10.44 7.64 -1.39
CA LEU A 95 11.40 8.39 -0.58
C LEU A 95 11.42 7.78 0.82
N HIS A 96 12.58 7.31 1.25
CA HIS A 96 12.78 6.70 2.56
C HIS A 96 12.52 7.72 3.68
N GLN A 97 11.84 7.29 4.75
CA GLN A 97 11.61 8.11 5.96
C GLN A 97 12.06 7.40 7.24
N GLY A 98 12.05 6.06 7.25
CA GLY A 98 12.56 5.27 8.36
C GLY A 98 12.49 3.78 8.04
N ASP A 99 13.44 3.02 8.55
CA ASP A 99 13.53 1.57 8.36
C ASP A 99 13.93 0.86 9.65
N ILE A 100 13.55 -0.42 9.77
CA ILE A 100 13.84 -1.24 10.95
C ILE A 100 15.34 -1.56 11.12
N GLY A 101 16.16 -1.37 10.08
CA GLY A 101 17.61 -1.55 10.16
C GLY A 101 18.31 -0.42 10.93
N GLU A 102 17.64 0.72 11.13
CA GLU A 102 18.21 1.88 11.83
C GLU A 102 18.67 1.52 13.24
N TYR A 103 17.91 0.67 13.94
CA TYR A 103 18.27 0.19 15.27
C TYR A 103 19.67 -0.44 15.31
N LEU A 104 19.95 -1.37 14.39
CA LEU A 104 21.23 -2.09 14.34
C LEU A 104 22.39 -1.16 13.96
N ARG A 105 22.16 -0.21 13.05
CA ARG A 105 23.19 0.74 12.61
C ARG A 105 23.56 1.73 13.71
N VAL A 106 22.57 2.21 14.47
CA VAL A 106 22.80 3.13 15.59
C VAL A 106 23.56 2.43 16.72
N GLU A 107 23.27 1.16 17.01
CA GLU A 107 24.05 0.40 18.00
C GLU A 107 25.52 0.24 17.58
N GLU A 108 25.80 -0.03 16.29
CA GLU A 108 27.17 -0.14 15.76
C GLU A 108 27.94 1.20 15.82
N GLU A 109 27.29 2.31 15.53
CA GLU A 109 27.90 3.65 15.63
C GLU A 109 28.22 4.05 17.07
N MET A 110 27.50 3.49 18.05
CA MET A 110 27.67 3.76 19.47
C MET A 110 28.65 2.81 20.20
N SER A 111 29.20 1.81 19.50
CA SER A 111 30.15 0.82 20.05
C SER A 111 31.61 1.13 19.69
#